data_AF-A0A5D2A1X2-F1
#
_entry.id   AF-A0A5D2A1X2-F1
#
_cell.length_a   1.000
_cell.length_b   1.000
_cell.length_c   1.000
_cell.angle_alpha   90.00
_cell.angle_beta   90.00
_cell.angle_gamma   90.00
#
_symmetry.space_group_name_H-M   'P 1'
#
loop_
_entity.id
_entity.type
_entity.pdbx_description
1 polymer ?
#
loop_
_entity_poly.entity_id
_entity_poly.type
_entity_poly.pdbx_seq_one_letter_code
_entity_poly.pdbx_strand_id
1 'polypeptide(L)'
;MAMRKIYSEIKGMKLKEVPGYFKPMLSVGFVKKSIQRGLDNYHAKYIETDSIEPLYHICFGGMIFSYLVALPNERRHLEHKRHAEQHGHH
;
A
#
# COMPACT_ATOMS: atom_id res chain seq x y z
N MET A 1 -16.08 -1.50 15.42
CA MET A 1 -16.37 -2.75 16.16
C MET A 1 -15.75 -3.99 15.50
N ALA A 2 -15.71 -4.10 14.18
CA ALA A 2 -15.17 -5.27 13.47
C ALA A 2 -13.71 -5.63 13.80
N MET A 3 -12.80 -4.64 13.89
CA MET A 3 -11.40 -4.90 14.24
C MET A 3 -11.20 -5.49 15.64
N ARG A 4 -12.01 -5.06 16.61
CA ARG A 4 -11.91 -5.56 18.00
C ARG A 4 -12.33 -7.03 18.09
N LYS A 5 -13.33 -7.43 17.27
CA LYS A 5 -13.81 -8.81 17.13
C LYS A 5 -12.78 -9.71 16.44
N ILE A 6 -12.17 -9.22 15.35
CA ILE A 6 -11.09 -9.92 14.64
C ILE A 6 -9.88 -10.14 15.56
N TYR A 7 -9.48 -9.12 16.34
CA TYR A 7 -8.37 -9.25 17.29
C TYR A 7 -8.65 -10.27 18.40
N SER A 8 -9.86 -10.30 18.96
CA SER A 8 -10.23 -11.30 19.96
C SER A 8 -10.26 -12.73 19.39
N GLU A 9 -10.67 -12.89 18.14
CA GLU A 9 -10.71 -14.20 17.46
C GLU A 9 -9.30 -14.69 17.10
N ILE A 10 -8.41 -13.81 16.63
CA ILE A 10 -7.00 -14.15 16.34
C ILE A 10 -6.23 -14.51 17.60
N LYS A 11 -6.48 -13.81 18.72
CA LYS A 11 -5.81 -14.06 20.00
C LYS A 11 -6.07 -15.47 20.55
N GLY A 12 -7.20 -16.08 20.22
CA GLY A 12 -7.56 -17.44 20.62
C GLY A 12 -7.08 -18.55 19.68
N MET A 13 -6.60 -18.23 18.48
CA MET A 13 -6.20 -19.20 17.46
C MET A 13 -4.72 -19.56 17.56
N LYS A 14 -4.39 -20.82 17.26
CA LYS A 14 -2.98 -21.20 17.08
C LYS A 14 -2.45 -20.52 15.81
N LEU A 15 -1.17 -20.13 15.79
CA LEU A 15 -0.51 -19.52 14.62
C LEU A 15 -0.68 -20.33 13.33
N LYS A 16 -0.90 -21.65 13.44
CA LYS A 16 -1.15 -22.57 12.33
C LYS A 16 -2.57 -22.48 11.75
N GLU A 17 -3.53 -21.96 12.50
CA GLU A 17 -4.96 -21.85 12.12
C GLU A 17 -5.29 -20.47 11.53
N VAL A 18 -4.44 -19.48 11.80
CA VAL A 18 -4.52 -18.12 11.25
C VAL A 18 -4.64 -18.12 9.72
N PRO A 19 -3.84 -18.87 8.94
CA PRO A 19 -3.97 -18.88 7.49
C PRO A 19 -5.32 -19.46 7.02
N GLY A 20 -5.90 -20.40 7.77
CA GLY A 20 -7.19 -21.01 7.49
C GLY A 20 -8.37 -20.06 7.73
N TYR A 21 -8.28 -19.24 8.77
CA TYR A 21 -9.28 -18.21 9.09
C TYR A 21 -9.28 -17.06 8.07
N PHE A 22 -8.09 -16.63 7.63
CA PHE A 22 -7.98 -15.56 6.64
C PHE A 22 -8.24 -16.02 5.20
N LYS A 23 -8.07 -17.31 4.88
CA LYS A 23 -8.29 -17.86 3.54
C LYS A 23 -9.65 -17.49 2.90
N PRO A 24 -10.80 -17.65 3.60
CA PRO A 24 -12.09 -17.24 3.04
C PRO A 24 -12.27 -15.72 3.03
N MET A 25 -11.68 -15.00 3.99
CA MET A 25 -11.76 -13.54 4.08
C MET A 25 -10.91 -12.83 3.02
N LEU A 26 -9.81 -13.44 2.61
CA LEU A 26 -8.93 -13.01 1.52
C LEU A 26 -9.20 -13.78 0.23
N SER A 27 -10.34 -14.50 0.15
CA SER A 27 -10.76 -15.13 -1.10
C SER A 27 -10.74 -14.10 -2.21
N VAL A 28 -10.15 -14.47 -3.35
CA VAL A 28 -9.99 -13.58 -4.52
C VAL A 28 -11.33 -12.93 -4.90
N GLY A 29 -12.45 -13.64 -4.73
CA GLY A 29 -13.79 -13.11 -4.96
C GLY A 29 -14.20 -12.00 -3.97
N PHE A 30 -13.89 -12.14 -2.69
CA PHE A 30 -14.18 -11.12 -1.68
C PHE A 30 -13.32 -9.87 -1.88
N VAL A 31 -12.03 -10.06 -2.18
CA VAL A 31 -11.11 -8.97 -2.49
C VAL A 31 -11.56 -8.23 -3.75
N LYS A 32 -11.87 -8.95 -4.83
CA LYS A 32 -12.36 -8.36 -6.08
C LYS A 32 -13.64 -7.57 -5.87
N LYS A 33 -14.60 -8.11 -5.11
CA LYS A 33 -15.87 -7.43 -4.81
C LYS A 33 -15.67 -6.19 -3.94
N SER A 34 -14.73 -6.24 -3.00
CA SER A 34 -14.39 -5.10 -2.14
C SER A 34 -13.71 -3.99 -2.92
N ILE A 35 -12.79 -4.34 -3.82
CA ILE A 35 -12.13 -3.39 -4.73
C ILE A 35 -13.17 -2.77 -5.67
N GLN A 36 -14.01 -3.59 -6.31
CA GLN A 36 -15.08 -3.13 -7.19
C GLN A 36 -15.96 -2.10 -6.47
N ARG A 37 -16.47 -2.43 -5.28
CA ARG A 37 -17.29 -1.51 -4.48
C ARG A 37 -16.55 -0.22 -4.10
N GLY A 38 -15.24 -0.31 -3.83
CA GLY A 38 -14.42 0.87 -3.59
C GLY A 38 -14.30 1.77 -4.82
N LEU A 39 -14.08 1.17 -5.99
CA LEU A 39 -14.00 1.89 -7.28
C LEU A 39 -15.35 2.49 -7.67
N ASP A 40 -16.45 1.75 -7.52
CA ASP A 40 -17.80 2.24 -7.82
C ASP A 40 -18.15 3.45 -6.94
N ASN A 41 -17.84 3.39 -5.63
CA ASN A 41 -18.04 4.52 -4.71
C ASN A 41 -17.15 5.72 -5.05
N TYR A 42 -15.90 5.47 -5.44
CA TYR A 42 -14.98 6.53 -5.84
C TYR A 42 -15.44 7.20 -7.14
N HIS A 43 -15.93 6.41 -8.10
CA HIS A 43 -16.49 6.89 -9.35
C HIS A 43 -17.72 7.77 -9.09
N ALA A 44 -18.68 7.28 -8.31
CA ALA A 44 -19.87 8.06 -7.94
C ALA A 44 -19.52 9.35 -7.19
N LYS A 45 -18.49 9.31 -6.32
CA LYS A 45 -18.14 10.46 -5.49
C LYS A 45 -17.39 11.55 -6.26
N TYR A 46 -16.49 11.20 -7.17
CA TYR A 46 -15.55 12.14 -7.76
C TYR A 46 -15.63 12.27 -9.28
N ILE A 47 -16.10 11.24 -9.99
CA ILE A 47 -16.19 11.25 -11.45
C ILE A 47 -17.56 11.72 -11.90
N GLU A 48 -18.64 11.22 -11.30
CA GLU A 48 -20.01 11.68 -11.62
C GLU A 48 -20.29 13.11 -11.16
N THR A 49 -19.50 13.62 -10.21
CA THR A 49 -19.64 14.97 -9.65
C THR A 49 -18.76 16.02 -10.33
N ASP A 50 -18.08 15.67 -11.43
CA ASP A 50 -17.11 16.52 -12.14
C ASP A 50 -16.04 17.12 -11.20
N SER A 51 -15.62 16.36 -10.17
CA SER A 51 -14.57 16.81 -9.24
C SER A 51 -13.19 16.75 -9.91
N ILE A 52 -12.33 17.73 -9.61
CA ILE A 52 -10.92 17.74 -10.02
C ILE A 52 -10.03 16.88 -9.10
N GLU A 53 -10.55 16.39 -7.98
CA GLU A 53 -9.81 15.57 -7.02
C GLU A 53 -9.13 14.33 -7.62
N PRO A 54 -9.70 13.61 -8.61
CA PRO A 54 -9.01 12.50 -9.27
C PRO A 54 -7.69 12.90 -9.92
N LEU A 55 -7.62 14.11 -10.49
CA LEU A 55 -6.39 14.64 -11.08
C LEU A 55 -5.34 14.86 -9.99
N TYR A 56 -5.73 15.46 -8.87
CA TYR A 56 -4.84 15.67 -7.74
C TYR A 56 -4.35 14.36 -7.12
N HIS A 57 -5.21 13.34 -6.99
CA HIS A 57 -4.78 12.03 -6.49
C HIS A 57 -3.73 11.40 -7.40
N ILE A 58 -3.81 11.57 -8.72
CA ILE A 58 -2.79 11.09 -9.65
C ILE A 58 -1.51 11.92 -9.54
N CYS A 59 -1.59 13.24 -9.50
CA CYS A 59 -0.42 14.12 -9.40
C CYS A 59 0.36 13.91 -8.09
N PHE A 60 -0.34 13.98 -6.95
CA PHE A 60 0.29 13.79 -5.64
C PHE A 60 0.67 12.34 -5.38
N GLY A 61 -0.20 11.40 -5.77
CA GLY A 61 0.10 9.97 -5.66
C GLY A 61 1.30 9.56 -6.52
N GLY A 62 1.37 10.05 -7.76
CA GLY A 62 2.49 9.83 -8.67
C GLY A 62 3.79 10.43 -8.14
N MET A 63 3.73 11.65 -7.58
CA MET A 63 4.88 12.28 -6.93
C MET A 63 5.39 11.46 -5.74
N ILE A 64 4.51 11.08 -4.80
CA ILE A 64 4.89 10.27 -3.63
C ILE A 64 5.45 8.91 -4.07
N PHE A 65 4.77 8.25 -5.00
CA PHE A 65 5.22 6.95 -5.52
C PHE A 65 6.58 7.05 -6.22
N SER A 66 6.80 8.08 -7.02
CA SER A 66 8.09 8.32 -7.69
C SER A 66 9.23 8.50 -6.70
N TYR A 67 9.00 9.22 -5.59
CA TYR A 67 9.97 9.34 -4.52
C TYR A 67 10.27 7.98 -3.88
N LEU A 68 9.23 7.22 -3.51
CA LEU A 68 9.40 5.91 -2.88
C LEU A 68 10.12 4.90 -3.77
N VAL A 69 9.88 4.93 -5.08
CA VAL A 69 10.59 4.08 -6.07
C VAL A 69 12.03 4.56 -6.30
N ALA A 70 12.28 5.86 -6.21
CA ALA A 70 13.62 6.44 -6.36
C ALA A 70 14.49 6.23 -5.10
N LEU A 71 13.90 6.09 -3.91
CA LEU A 71 14.60 5.93 -2.63
C LEU A 71 15.70 4.86 -2.63
N PRO A 72 15.49 3.62 -3.14
CA PRO A 72 16.55 2.61 -3.20
C PRO A 72 17.71 3.02 -4.10
N ASN A 73 17.44 3.78 -5.16
CA ASN A 73 18.46 4.24 -6.10
C ASN A 73 19.27 5.40 -5.50
N GLU A 74 18.61 6.32 -4.80
CA GLU A 74 19.28 7.37 -4.02
C GLU A 74 20.15 6.78 -2.90
N ARG A 75 19.67 5.75 -2.20
CA ARG A 75 20.45 5.01 -1.19
C ARG A 75 21.74 4.44 -1.76
N ARG A 76 21.66 3.73 -2.89
CA ARG A 76 22.82 3.16 -3.57
C ARG A 76 23.79 4.24 -4.05
N HIS A 77 23.28 5.34 -4.57
CA HIS A 77 24.10 6.47 -5.03
C HIS A 77 24.86 7.15 -3.87
N LEU A 78 24.22 7.30 -2.70
CA LEU A 78 24.88 7.82 -1.49
C LEU A 78 25.93 6.85 -0.92
N GLU A 79 25.69 5.54 -1.01
CA GLU A 79 26.68 4.53 -0.61
C GLU A 79 27.93 4.58 -1.52
N HIS A 80 27.75 4.70 -2.83
CA HIS A 80 28.87 4.88 -3.76
C HIS A 80 29.64 6.18 -3.53
N LYS A 81 28.96 7.29 -3.22
CA LYS A 81 29.60 8.56 -2.84
C LYS A 81 30.42 8.42 -1.56
N ARG A 82 29.87 7.76 -0.54
CA ARG A 82 30.60 7.46 0.71
C ARG A 82 31.84 6.59 0.49
N HIS A 83 31.74 5.58 -0.38
CA HIS A 83 32.91 4.75 -0.73
C HIS A 83 33.96 5.54 -1.53
N ALA A 84 33.56 6.44 -2.43
CA ALA A 84 34.48 7.29 -3.17
C ALA A 84 35.19 8.32 -2.28
N GLU A 85 34.47 8.92 -1.32
CA GLU A 85 35.04 9.84 -0.32
C GLU A 85 36.03 9.13 0.62
N GLN A 86 35.79 7.86 0.97
CA GLN A 86 36.68 7.08 1.84
C GLN A 86 37.91 6.52 1.11
N HIS A 87 37.85 6.29 -0.20
CA HIS A 87 38.95 5.73 -0.99
C HIS A 87 39.65 6.74 -1.91
N GLY A 88 39.19 8.00 -1.94
CA GLY A 88 39.79 9.10 -2.73
C GLY A 88 40.83 9.95 -1.99
N HIS A 89 41.10 9.68 -0.71
CA HIS A 89 42.18 10.30 0.06
C HIS A 89 43.38 9.36 0.13
N HIS A 90 44.15 9.28 -0.97
CA HIS A 90 45.50 8.73 -1.00
C HIS A 90 46.36 9.57 -1.95
#